data_AF-A0A7S2E8C0-F1
#
_entry.id   AF-A0A7S2E8C0-F1
#
_cell.length_a   1.000
_cell.length_b   1.000
_cell.length_c   1.000
_cell.angle_alpha   90.00
_cell.angle_beta   90.00
_cell.angle_gamma   90.00
#
_symmetry.space_group_name_H-M   'P 1'
#
loop_
_entity.id
_entity.type
_entity.pdbx_description
1 polymer ?
#
loop_
_entity_poly.entity_id
_entity_poly.type
_entity_poly.pdbx_seq_one_letter_code
_entity_poly.pdbx_strand_id
1 'polypeptide(L)'
;IAAAYGRAVYLEAVEENERLIEREDRSSRMYKMTKDLLAKAETERRQAKGALEESEAKLLVANSDAREAERRRQEEKKMREESERGMEREKTRAERERRAADELRAEIQRQSRREVIEKFGPGPHRVELKLETPRVDGKWGTETRFLDIEMAPLDVAPHSVATFLNQVSKGLWNGSEIYLNRPHILMIRLSDKQVGRFKDAGLHRLSFQERSDAFPHDKYTLGFAGPQGGPLFYFNKMDNRINHGPSEEEGRAGDPCFAKVVDRMDLVDFMSALPTMGKDQLKQPVLIREAYVLTLNEERKWARN
;
A
#
# COMPACT_ATOMS: atom_id res chain seq x y z
N ILE A 1 -73.95 77.23 -85.35
CA ILE A 1 -74.64 76.00 -84.88
C ILE A 1 -73.84 74.74 -85.25
N ALA A 2 -73.40 74.57 -86.50
CA ALA A 2 -72.54 73.44 -86.90
C ALA A 2 -71.18 73.35 -86.16
N ALA A 3 -70.59 74.49 -85.76
CA ALA A 3 -69.33 74.50 -84.99
C ALA A 3 -69.48 74.12 -83.49
N ALA A 4 -70.71 74.12 -82.94
CA ALA A 4 -70.95 73.80 -81.53
C ALA A 4 -71.24 72.30 -81.31
N TYR A 5 -71.87 71.65 -82.31
CA TYR A 5 -72.21 70.22 -82.26
C TYR A 5 -70.99 69.31 -82.44
N GLY A 6 -70.05 69.71 -83.31
CA GLY A 6 -68.75 69.03 -83.43
C GLY A 6 -67.91 69.12 -82.15
N ARG A 7 -68.13 70.14 -81.31
CA ARG A 7 -67.40 70.32 -80.05
C ARG A 7 -67.89 69.39 -78.95
N ALA A 8 -69.20 69.13 -78.87
CA ALA A 8 -69.80 68.24 -77.89
C ALA A 8 -69.44 66.77 -78.15
N VAL A 9 -69.55 66.30 -79.40
CA VAL A 9 -69.15 64.94 -79.80
C VAL A 9 -67.65 64.72 -79.65
N TYR A 10 -66.84 65.75 -79.91
CA TYR A 10 -65.39 65.70 -79.69
C TYR A 10 -65.03 65.65 -78.19
N LEU A 11 -65.76 66.38 -77.33
CA LEU A 11 -65.56 66.32 -75.88
C LEU A 11 -65.95 64.97 -75.29
N GLU A 12 -67.05 64.37 -75.75
CA GLU A 12 -67.51 63.05 -75.31
C GLU A 12 -66.54 61.93 -75.75
N ALA A 13 -66.04 62.01 -76.99
CA ALA A 13 -64.99 61.12 -77.48
C ALA A 13 -63.65 61.31 -76.77
N VAL A 14 -63.32 62.54 -76.34
CA VAL A 14 -62.12 62.82 -75.52
C VAL A 14 -62.29 62.26 -74.10
N GLU A 15 -63.44 62.44 -73.46
CA GLU A 15 -63.71 61.85 -72.13
C GLU A 15 -63.71 60.32 -72.16
N GLU A 16 -64.24 59.70 -73.21
CA GLU A 16 -64.25 58.25 -73.35
C GLU A 16 -62.83 57.70 -73.63
N ASN A 17 -62.02 58.43 -74.40
CA ASN A 17 -60.63 58.10 -74.63
C ASN A 17 -59.78 58.31 -73.36
N GLU A 18 -60.05 59.34 -72.57
CA GLU A 18 -59.43 59.54 -71.24
C GLU A 18 -59.79 58.39 -70.28
N ARG A 19 -61.05 57.92 -70.27
CA ARG A 19 -61.46 56.76 -69.47
C ARG A 19 -60.81 55.46 -69.93
N LEU A 20 -60.59 55.30 -71.24
CA LEU A 20 -59.86 54.16 -71.82
C LEU A 20 -58.38 54.20 -71.44
N ILE A 21 -57.74 55.37 -71.52
CA ILE A 21 -56.36 55.59 -71.08
C ILE A 21 -56.24 55.33 -69.57
N GLU A 22 -57.17 55.79 -68.73
CA GLU A 22 -57.18 55.50 -67.30
C GLU A 22 -57.38 54.01 -67.00
N ARG A 23 -58.19 53.30 -67.79
CA ARG A 23 -58.38 51.84 -67.67
C ARG A 23 -57.12 51.09 -68.08
N GLU A 24 -56.49 51.46 -69.19
CA GLU A 24 -55.22 50.87 -69.62
C GLU A 24 -54.11 51.15 -68.60
N ASP A 25 -54.03 52.36 -68.06
CA ASP A 25 -53.02 52.71 -67.06
C ASP A 25 -53.27 51.99 -65.73
N ARG A 26 -54.54 51.84 -65.29
CA ARG A 26 -54.88 50.96 -64.15
C ARG A 26 -54.54 49.50 -64.41
N SER A 27 -54.85 48.97 -65.60
CA SER A 27 -54.50 47.59 -65.98
C SER A 27 -52.99 47.40 -66.02
N SER A 28 -52.24 48.36 -66.55
CA SER A 28 -50.77 48.34 -66.59
C SER A 28 -50.16 48.40 -65.20
N ARG A 29 -50.67 49.26 -64.31
CA ARG A 29 -50.27 49.32 -62.89
C ARG A 29 -50.61 48.03 -62.14
N MET A 30 -51.80 47.47 -62.37
CA MET A 30 -52.21 46.18 -61.80
C MET A 30 -51.30 45.06 -62.27
N TYR A 31 -51.04 44.98 -63.58
CA TYR A 31 -50.14 43.98 -64.17
C TYR A 31 -48.73 44.08 -63.61
N LYS A 32 -48.18 45.30 -63.53
CA LYS A 32 -46.88 45.56 -62.90
C LYS A 32 -46.86 45.15 -61.43
N MET A 33 -47.89 45.52 -60.66
CA MET A 33 -48.02 45.14 -59.25
C MET A 33 -48.09 43.62 -59.07
N THR A 34 -48.88 42.91 -59.89
CA THR A 34 -48.94 41.44 -59.86
C THR A 34 -47.60 40.82 -60.23
N LYS A 35 -46.88 41.38 -61.21
CA LYS A 35 -45.55 40.90 -61.61
C LYS A 35 -44.52 41.09 -60.49
N ASP A 36 -44.55 42.24 -59.82
CA ASP A 36 -43.67 42.54 -58.69
C ASP A 36 -43.97 41.63 -57.48
N LEU A 37 -45.26 41.36 -57.20
CA LEU A 37 -45.67 40.40 -56.17
C LEU A 37 -45.24 38.97 -56.49
N LEU A 38 -45.35 38.55 -57.75
CA LEU A 38 -44.85 37.24 -58.21
C LEU A 38 -43.34 37.12 -58.05
N ALA A 39 -42.57 38.13 -58.49
CA ALA A 39 -41.12 38.16 -58.32
C ALA A 39 -40.70 38.14 -56.84
N LYS A 40 -41.44 38.86 -55.98
CA LYS A 40 -41.23 38.83 -54.53
C LYS A 40 -41.52 37.44 -53.95
N ALA A 41 -42.65 36.82 -54.31
CA ALA A 41 -43.02 35.49 -53.87
C ALA A 41 -42.03 34.41 -54.32
N GLU A 42 -41.49 34.52 -55.55
CA GLU A 42 -40.43 33.62 -56.04
C GLU A 42 -39.14 33.78 -55.25
N THR A 43 -38.78 35.02 -54.90
CA THR A 43 -37.59 35.31 -54.07
C THR A 43 -37.75 34.75 -52.66
N GLU A 44 -38.89 34.97 -52.01
CA GLU A 44 -39.21 34.42 -50.69
C GLU A 44 -39.24 32.89 -50.71
N ARG A 45 -39.83 32.28 -51.75
CA ARG A 45 -39.83 30.82 -51.93
C ARG A 45 -38.40 30.28 -52.08
N ARG A 46 -37.52 30.98 -52.81
CA ARG A 46 -36.11 30.58 -52.97
C ARG A 46 -35.36 30.69 -51.64
N GLN A 47 -35.59 31.74 -50.87
CA GLN A 47 -34.99 31.92 -49.54
C GLN A 47 -35.49 30.85 -48.56
N ALA A 48 -36.79 30.58 -48.54
CA ALA A 48 -37.39 29.54 -47.70
C ALA A 48 -36.85 28.15 -48.06
N LYS A 49 -36.68 27.85 -49.35
CA LYS A 49 -36.06 26.60 -49.81
C LYS A 49 -34.61 26.49 -49.34
N GLY A 50 -33.81 27.55 -49.47
CA GLY A 50 -32.42 27.55 -48.99
C GLY A 50 -32.31 27.36 -47.47
N ALA A 51 -33.17 28.02 -46.70
CA ALA A 51 -33.23 27.87 -45.25
C ALA A 51 -33.66 26.45 -44.83
N LEU A 52 -34.57 25.82 -45.58
CA LEU A 52 -34.98 24.45 -45.35
C LEU A 52 -33.82 23.48 -45.61
N GLU A 53 -33.12 23.62 -46.74
CA GLU A 53 -31.94 22.80 -47.08
C GLU A 53 -30.82 22.95 -46.03
N GLU A 54 -30.57 24.17 -45.55
CA GLU A 54 -29.60 24.42 -44.48
C GLU A 54 -30.02 23.76 -43.15
N SER A 55 -31.30 23.85 -42.80
CA SER A 55 -31.85 23.22 -41.60
C SER A 55 -31.76 21.69 -41.67
N GLU A 56 -32.09 21.09 -42.81
CA GLU A 56 -31.95 19.66 -43.05
C GLU A 56 -30.49 19.20 -42.92
N ALA A 57 -29.55 19.96 -43.48
CA ALA A 57 -28.12 19.68 -43.34
C ALA A 57 -27.67 19.73 -41.88
N LYS A 58 -28.10 20.73 -41.11
CA LYS A 58 -27.80 20.84 -39.67
C LYS A 58 -28.38 19.68 -38.87
N LEU A 59 -29.62 19.26 -39.16
CA LEU A 59 -30.26 18.11 -38.51
C LEU A 59 -29.52 16.81 -38.81
N LEU A 60 -29.01 16.64 -40.03
CA LEU A 60 -28.24 15.46 -40.41
C LEU A 60 -26.92 15.36 -39.65
N VAL A 61 -26.20 16.48 -39.51
CA VAL A 61 -24.97 16.56 -38.69
C VAL A 61 -25.28 16.29 -37.22
N ALA A 62 -26.29 16.96 -36.65
CA ALA A 62 -26.68 16.77 -35.25
C ALA A 62 -27.09 15.32 -34.94
N ASN A 63 -27.78 14.65 -35.86
CA ASN A 63 -28.13 13.24 -35.73
C ASN A 63 -26.91 12.31 -35.80
N SER A 64 -25.92 12.64 -36.63
CA SER A 64 -24.65 11.91 -36.69
C SER A 64 -23.87 12.05 -35.38
N ASP A 65 -23.75 13.27 -34.88
CA ASP A 65 -23.05 13.57 -33.62
C ASP A 65 -23.74 12.90 -32.42
N ALA A 66 -25.07 12.92 -32.38
CA ALA A 66 -25.84 12.25 -31.34
C ALA A 66 -25.60 10.72 -31.33
N ARG A 67 -25.53 10.09 -32.51
CA ARG A 67 -25.22 8.65 -32.62
C ARG A 67 -23.79 8.33 -32.20
N GLU A 68 -22.83 9.19 -32.54
CA GLU A 68 -21.44 9.00 -32.10
C GLU A 68 -21.30 9.17 -30.59
N ALA A 69 -21.97 10.17 -30.00
CA ALA A 69 -21.99 10.39 -28.56
C ALA A 69 -22.63 9.20 -27.81
N GLU A 70 -23.73 8.65 -28.34
CA GLU A 70 -24.37 7.44 -27.80
C GLU A 70 -23.40 6.25 -27.83
N ARG A 71 -22.69 6.03 -28.95
CA ARG A 71 -21.70 4.96 -29.08
C ARG A 71 -20.55 5.13 -28.07
N ARG A 72 -20.00 6.34 -27.92
CA ARG A 72 -18.93 6.62 -26.94
C ARG A 72 -19.40 6.35 -25.52
N ARG A 73 -20.63 6.75 -25.15
CA ARG A 73 -21.21 6.45 -23.83
C ARG A 73 -21.36 4.94 -23.59
N GLN A 74 -21.76 4.18 -24.62
CA GLN A 74 -21.87 2.72 -24.51
C GLN A 74 -20.50 2.05 -24.36
N GLU A 75 -19.48 2.52 -25.09
CA GLU A 75 -18.10 2.04 -24.95
C GLU A 75 -17.51 2.37 -23.59
N GLU A 76 -17.67 3.60 -23.10
CA GLU A 76 -17.27 4.01 -21.75
C GLU A 76 -17.95 3.19 -20.66
N LYS A 77 -19.26 2.93 -20.80
CA LYS A 77 -20.00 2.08 -19.87
C LYS A 77 -19.44 0.65 -19.85
N LYS A 78 -19.15 0.08 -21.02
CA LYS A 78 -18.54 -1.26 -21.12
C LYS A 78 -17.14 -1.30 -20.50
N MET A 79 -16.29 -0.33 -20.81
CA MET A 79 -14.94 -0.24 -20.22
C MET A 79 -15.00 -0.11 -18.70
N ARG A 80 -15.96 0.67 -18.18
CA ARG A 80 -16.17 0.81 -16.73
C ARG A 80 -16.62 -0.51 -16.10
N GLU A 81 -17.62 -1.18 -16.68
CA GLU A 81 -18.09 -2.48 -16.19
C GLU A 81 -16.99 -3.55 -16.22
N GLU A 82 -16.13 -3.56 -17.25
CA GLU A 82 -14.99 -4.45 -17.35
C GLU A 82 -13.91 -4.13 -16.30
N SER A 83 -13.61 -2.85 -16.07
CA SER A 83 -12.68 -2.40 -15.03
C SER A 83 -13.17 -2.77 -13.63
N GLU A 84 -14.46 -2.53 -13.33
CA GLU A 84 -15.09 -2.91 -12.06
C GLU A 84 -15.02 -4.44 -11.83
N ARG A 85 -15.33 -5.24 -12.86
CA ARG A 85 -15.16 -6.71 -12.82
C ARG A 85 -13.71 -7.14 -12.63
N GLY A 86 -12.75 -6.43 -13.22
CA GLY A 86 -11.32 -6.66 -13.05
C GLY A 86 -10.89 -6.44 -11.60
N MET A 87 -11.23 -5.29 -11.02
CA MET A 87 -10.93 -4.95 -9.62
C MET A 87 -11.55 -5.95 -8.64
N GLU A 88 -12.79 -6.39 -8.87
CA GLU A 88 -13.44 -7.35 -7.97
C GLU A 88 -12.81 -8.76 -8.03
N ARG A 89 -12.35 -9.19 -9.21
CA ARG A 89 -11.58 -10.43 -9.35
C ARG A 89 -10.24 -10.36 -8.62
N GLU A 90 -9.54 -9.23 -8.74
CA GLU A 90 -8.27 -9.01 -8.04
C GLU A 90 -8.46 -8.99 -6.52
N LYS A 91 -9.49 -8.29 -6.03
CA LYS A 91 -9.84 -8.28 -4.60
C LYS A 91 -10.13 -9.69 -4.07
N THR A 92 -10.96 -10.44 -4.78
CA THR A 92 -11.30 -11.83 -4.43
C THR A 92 -10.06 -12.73 -4.41
N ARG A 93 -9.15 -12.54 -5.37
CA ARG A 93 -7.88 -13.28 -5.43
C ARG A 93 -6.98 -12.93 -4.24
N ALA A 94 -6.80 -11.63 -3.96
CA ALA A 94 -5.98 -11.17 -2.85
C ALA A 94 -6.51 -11.68 -1.49
N GLU A 95 -7.83 -11.71 -1.29
CA GLU A 95 -8.47 -12.26 -0.10
C GLU A 95 -8.19 -13.78 0.05
N ARG A 96 -8.26 -14.55 -1.05
CA ARG A 96 -7.94 -15.99 -1.04
C ARG A 96 -6.47 -16.23 -0.71
N GLU A 97 -5.56 -15.47 -1.32
CA GLU A 97 -4.11 -15.57 -1.08
C GLU A 97 -3.79 -15.21 0.38
N ARG A 98 -4.39 -14.15 0.92
CA ARG A 98 -4.26 -13.77 2.33
C ARG A 98 -4.74 -14.88 3.26
N ARG A 99 -5.91 -15.44 3.00
CA ARG A 99 -6.46 -16.54 3.81
C ARG A 99 -5.56 -17.77 3.79
N ALA A 100 -5.06 -18.17 2.61
CA ALA A 100 -4.14 -19.30 2.48
C ALA A 100 -2.82 -19.05 3.25
N ALA A 101 -2.31 -17.82 3.22
CA ALA A 101 -1.13 -17.45 4.00
C ALA A 101 -1.37 -17.52 5.51
N ASP A 102 -2.54 -17.06 5.99
CA ASP A 102 -2.90 -17.13 7.41
C ASP A 102 -3.11 -18.58 7.88
N GLU A 103 -3.72 -19.43 7.06
CA GLU A 103 -3.85 -20.87 7.33
C GLU A 103 -2.49 -21.58 7.40
N LEU A 104 -1.57 -21.25 6.49
CA LEU A 104 -0.20 -21.78 6.51
C LEU A 104 0.58 -21.31 7.75
N ARG A 105 0.47 -20.02 8.13
CA ARG A 105 1.08 -19.49 9.36
C ARG A 105 0.59 -20.26 10.57
N ALA A 106 -0.73 -20.43 10.72
CA ALA A 106 -1.32 -21.15 11.84
C ALA A 106 -0.83 -22.61 11.92
N GLU A 107 -0.64 -23.28 10.77
CA GLU A 107 -0.08 -24.62 10.74
C GLU A 107 1.40 -24.64 11.18
N ILE A 108 2.23 -23.70 10.70
CA ILE A 108 3.62 -23.59 11.13
C ILE A 108 3.69 -23.33 12.64
N GLN A 109 2.85 -22.46 13.18
CA GLN A 109 2.79 -22.19 14.63
C GLN A 109 2.45 -23.45 15.43
N ARG A 110 1.45 -24.24 14.99
CA ARG A 110 1.08 -25.52 15.63
C ARG A 110 2.24 -26.51 15.60
N GLN A 111 2.91 -26.63 14.45
CA GLN A 111 4.05 -27.54 14.29
C GLN A 111 5.24 -27.10 15.16
N SER A 112 5.60 -25.83 15.14
CA SER A 112 6.67 -25.26 15.98
C SER A 112 6.38 -25.44 17.47
N ARG A 113 5.13 -25.21 17.91
CA ARG A 113 4.72 -25.48 19.30
C ARG A 113 4.89 -26.95 19.68
N ARG A 114 4.42 -27.86 18.82
CA ARG A 114 4.56 -29.31 19.04
C ARG A 114 6.04 -29.72 19.13
N GLU A 115 6.85 -29.27 18.17
CA GLU A 115 8.29 -29.55 18.14
C GLU A 115 9.00 -29.08 19.41
N VAL A 116 8.70 -27.86 19.90
CA VAL A 116 9.31 -27.36 21.14
C VAL A 116 8.94 -28.23 22.33
N ILE A 117 7.66 -28.62 22.45
CA ILE A 117 7.20 -29.46 23.56
C ILE A 117 7.85 -30.85 23.49
N GLU A 118 7.91 -31.45 22.30
CA GLU A 118 8.52 -32.77 22.09
C GLU A 118 10.03 -32.76 22.39
N LYS A 119 10.74 -31.71 22.00
CA LYS A 119 12.20 -31.63 22.10
C LYS A 119 12.71 -31.08 23.43
N PHE A 120 12.05 -30.06 23.97
CA PHE A 120 12.51 -29.31 25.14
C PHE A 120 11.57 -29.45 26.35
N GLY A 121 10.47 -30.18 26.21
CA GLY A 121 9.48 -30.36 27.26
C GLY A 121 8.49 -29.21 27.37
N PRO A 122 7.53 -29.29 28.32
CA PRO A 122 6.63 -28.19 28.60
C PRO A 122 7.40 -26.98 29.15
N GLY A 123 6.88 -25.78 28.86
CA GLY A 123 7.48 -24.52 29.36
C GLY A 123 7.22 -24.27 30.86
N PRO A 124 7.73 -23.16 31.41
CA PRO A 124 8.43 -22.07 30.71
C PRO A 124 9.82 -22.49 30.24
N HIS A 125 10.18 -22.12 29.00
CA HIS A 125 11.50 -22.41 28.44
C HIS A 125 12.48 -21.30 28.80
N ARG A 126 13.68 -21.68 29.26
CA ARG A 126 14.74 -20.74 29.62
C ARG A 126 16.02 -21.05 28.88
N VAL A 127 16.79 -20.01 28.62
CA VAL A 127 18.13 -20.10 28.04
C VAL A 127 19.10 -19.35 28.94
N GLU A 128 20.21 -19.98 29.31
CA GLU A 128 21.33 -19.32 29.98
C GLU A 128 22.38 -18.94 28.95
N LEU A 129 22.80 -17.69 28.96
CA LEU A 129 23.92 -17.18 28.16
C LEU A 129 25.14 -17.02 29.06
N LYS A 130 26.22 -17.73 28.72
CA LYS A 130 27.53 -17.54 29.33
C LYS A 130 28.28 -16.48 28.56
N LEU A 131 28.40 -15.31 29.17
CA LEU A 131 28.98 -14.11 28.59
C LEU A 131 30.40 -13.89 29.11
N GLU A 132 31.29 -13.43 28.23
CA GLU A 132 32.54 -12.81 28.64
C GLU A 132 32.48 -11.31 28.43
N THR A 133 32.53 -10.59 29.54
CA THR A 133 32.45 -9.13 29.57
C THR A 133 33.77 -8.49 29.95
N PRO A 134 34.07 -7.26 29.51
CA PRO A 134 35.18 -6.48 30.05
C PRO A 134 35.14 -6.36 31.57
N ARG A 135 36.30 -6.38 32.23
CA ARG A 135 36.39 -6.18 33.69
C ARG A 135 36.06 -4.72 34.06
N VAL A 136 35.40 -4.54 35.20
CA VAL A 136 35.00 -3.21 35.72
C VAL A 136 36.15 -2.51 36.46
N ASP A 137 37.12 -3.26 36.96
CA ASP A 137 38.23 -2.77 37.79
C ASP A 137 39.31 -1.99 37.01
N GLY A 138 39.04 -1.67 35.74
CA GLY A 138 39.98 -0.99 34.85
C GLY A 138 41.19 -1.84 34.46
N LYS A 139 41.28 -3.09 34.91
CA LYS A 139 42.34 -4.02 34.52
C LYS A 139 42.02 -4.63 33.17
N TRP A 140 43.07 -4.91 32.41
CA TRP A 140 42.96 -5.68 31.19
C TRP A 140 42.45 -7.09 31.49
N GLY A 141 41.45 -7.55 30.73
CA GLY A 141 40.91 -8.90 30.82
C GLY A 141 39.39 -8.95 30.70
N THR A 142 38.85 -10.17 30.74
CA THR A 142 37.41 -10.44 30.75
C THR A 142 37.00 -11.10 32.06
N GLU A 143 35.71 -11.03 32.36
CA GLU A 143 35.03 -11.72 33.46
C GLU A 143 33.89 -12.54 32.86
N THR A 144 33.73 -13.78 33.33
CA THR A 144 32.61 -14.63 32.95
C THR A 144 31.38 -14.27 33.77
N ARG A 145 30.26 -14.01 33.09
CA ARG A 145 28.97 -13.70 33.69
C ARG A 145 27.87 -14.53 33.03
N PHE A 146 26.79 -14.77 33.75
CA PHE A 146 25.66 -15.57 33.28
C PHE A 146 24.41 -14.70 33.21
N LEU A 147 23.61 -14.89 32.16
CA LEU A 147 22.37 -14.16 31.93
C LEU A 147 21.26 -15.16 31.58
N ASP A 148 20.20 -15.19 32.38
CA ASP A 148 19.05 -16.05 32.14
C ASP A 148 17.95 -15.29 31.40
N ILE A 149 17.52 -15.85 30.27
CA ILE A 149 16.38 -15.35 29.50
C ILE A 149 15.27 -16.40 29.47
N GLU A 150 14.03 -15.94 29.60
CA GLU A 150 12.82 -16.74 29.51
C GLU A 150 12.15 -16.46 28.17
N MET A 151 11.79 -17.52 27.46
CA MET A 151 11.11 -17.42 26.17
C MET A 151 9.68 -16.91 26.35
N ALA A 152 9.15 -16.27 25.30
CA ALA A 152 7.73 -15.93 25.24
C ALA A 152 6.86 -17.21 25.35
N PRO A 153 5.62 -17.10 25.85
CA PRO A 153 4.71 -18.23 25.86
C PRO A 153 4.49 -18.84 24.46
N LEU A 154 4.39 -20.17 24.38
CA LEU A 154 4.21 -20.88 23.11
C LEU A 154 2.82 -20.69 22.46
N ASP A 155 1.86 -20.12 23.17
CA ASP A 155 0.59 -19.65 22.61
C ASP A 155 0.69 -18.23 22.04
N VAL A 156 1.79 -17.53 22.30
CA VAL A 156 2.03 -16.15 21.85
C VAL A 156 3.00 -16.09 20.67
N ALA A 157 4.17 -16.74 20.78
CA ALA A 157 5.20 -16.71 19.74
C ALA A 157 5.89 -18.08 19.51
N PRO A 158 5.14 -19.16 19.23
CA PRO A 158 5.70 -20.51 19.11
C PRO A 158 6.77 -20.66 18.03
N HIS A 159 6.62 -20.03 16.87
CA HIS A 159 7.57 -20.19 15.76
C HIS A 159 8.90 -19.48 16.05
N SER A 160 8.84 -18.28 16.61
CA SER A 160 10.03 -17.50 17.00
C SER A 160 10.79 -18.20 18.13
N VAL A 161 10.07 -18.69 19.13
CA VAL A 161 10.65 -19.46 20.25
C VAL A 161 11.28 -20.76 19.75
N ALA A 162 10.57 -21.53 18.93
CA ALA A 162 11.12 -22.76 18.35
C ALA A 162 12.40 -22.52 17.57
N THR A 163 12.41 -21.47 16.74
CA THR A 163 13.58 -21.09 15.94
C THR A 163 14.77 -20.75 16.83
N PHE A 164 14.58 -19.92 17.86
CA PHE A 164 15.65 -19.53 18.77
C PHE A 164 16.19 -20.71 19.59
N LEU A 165 15.31 -21.53 20.19
CA LEU A 165 15.71 -22.72 20.94
C LEU A 165 16.47 -23.72 20.06
N ASN A 166 16.04 -23.88 18.81
CA ASN A 166 16.77 -24.71 17.85
C ASN A 166 18.17 -24.15 17.53
N GLN A 167 18.32 -22.83 17.38
CA GLN A 167 19.63 -22.19 17.19
C GLN A 167 20.55 -22.41 18.40
N VAL A 168 20.02 -22.27 19.62
CA VAL A 168 20.75 -22.52 20.87
C VAL A 168 21.17 -24.00 20.97
N SER A 169 20.24 -24.94 20.73
CA SER A 169 20.53 -26.38 20.81
C SER A 169 21.60 -26.87 19.83
N LYS A 170 21.80 -26.14 18.73
CA LYS A 170 22.84 -26.40 17.72
C LYS A 170 24.14 -25.63 17.98
N GLY A 171 24.24 -24.89 19.09
CA GLY A 171 25.39 -24.07 19.45
C GLY A 171 25.73 -23.00 18.42
N LEU A 172 24.73 -22.46 17.71
CA LEU A 172 24.95 -21.49 16.64
C LEU A 172 25.40 -20.12 17.19
N TRP A 173 25.01 -19.81 18.43
CA TRP A 173 25.36 -18.58 19.14
C TRP A 173 26.74 -18.61 19.81
N ASN A 174 27.41 -19.76 19.85
CA ASN A 174 28.71 -19.88 20.48
C ASN A 174 29.77 -19.10 19.67
N GLY A 175 30.47 -18.21 20.36
CA GLY A 175 31.44 -17.29 19.78
C GLY A 175 30.80 -16.07 19.10
N SER A 176 29.51 -15.81 19.27
CA SER A 176 28.86 -14.59 18.74
C SER A 176 29.10 -13.41 19.66
N GLU A 177 29.02 -12.19 19.14
CA GLU A 177 29.39 -10.98 19.87
C GLU A 177 28.19 -10.05 20.01
N ILE A 178 27.89 -9.57 21.22
CA ILE A 178 27.16 -8.33 21.40
C ILE A 178 28.14 -7.22 21.04
N TYR A 179 27.87 -6.55 19.93
CA TYR A 179 28.81 -5.61 19.31
C TYR A 179 28.24 -4.20 19.19
N LEU A 180 26.94 -4.09 18.91
CA LEU A 180 26.30 -2.80 18.69
C LEU A 180 25.57 -2.37 19.97
N ASN A 181 25.84 -1.15 20.44
CA ASN A 181 25.22 -0.51 21.58
C ASN A 181 24.58 0.82 21.14
N ARG A 182 23.37 0.72 20.58
CA ARG A 182 22.57 1.89 20.22
C ARG A 182 21.85 2.44 21.46
N PRO A 183 21.31 3.68 21.40
CA PRO A 183 20.59 4.25 22.52
C PRO A 183 19.48 3.33 23.08
N HIS A 184 18.77 2.63 22.19
CA HIS A 184 17.57 1.86 22.55
C HIS A 184 17.75 0.33 22.55
N ILE A 185 18.85 -0.21 21.98
CA ILE A 185 19.10 -1.67 21.92
C ILE A 185 20.60 -2.04 22.01
N LEU A 186 20.87 -3.28 22.48
CA LEU A 186 22.14 -3.99 22.30
C LEU A 186 21.95 -5.09 21.25
N MET A 187 22.74 -5.12 20.17
CA MET A 187 22.54 -6.08 19.07
C MET A 187 23.75 -7.01 18.86
N ILE A 188 23.42 -8.27 18.54
CA ILE A 188 24.40 -9.30 18.19
C ILE A 188 24.94 -9.10 16.78
N ARG A 189 26.23 -9.39 16.61
CA ARG A 189 26.92 -9.54 15.34
C ARG A 189 27.37 -10.98 15.13
N LEU A 190 27.27 -11.44 13.89
CA LEU A 190 27.81 -12.72 13.43
C LEU A 190 28.99 -12.47 12.50
N SER A 191 30.02 -13.31 12.60
CA SER A 191 31.05 -13.46 11.57
C SER A 191 30.51 -14.19 10.34
N ASP A 192 31.18 -14.07 9.19
CA ASP A 192 30.79 -14.75 7.95
C ASP A 192 30.70 -16.28 8.13
N LYS A 193 31.65 -16.85 8.89
CA LYS A 193 31.65 -18.28 9.25
C LYS A 193 30.38 -18.66 10.03
N GLN A 194 29.96 -17.82 10.97
CA GLN A 194 28.72 -18.05 11.72
C GLN A 194 27.50 -17.93 10.82
N VAL A 195 27.42 -16.89 9.98
CA VAL A 195 26.32 -16.73 9.00
C VAL A 195 26.17 -17.99 8.14
N GLY A 196 27.27 -18.58 7.67
CA GLY A 196 27.28 -19.88 6.97
C GLY A 196 26.60 -20.98 7.78
N ARG A 197 26.99 -21.18 9.05
CA ARG A 197 26.40 -22.19 9.94
C ARG A 197 24.89 -22.01 10.13
N PHE A 198 24.39 -20.77 10.25
CA PHE A 198 22.95 -20.50 10.35
C PHE A 198 22.22 -20.85 9.04
N LYS A 199 22.82 -20.56 7.88
CA LYS A 199 22.27 -20.93 6.57
C LYS A 199 22.22 -22.43 6.39
N ASP A 200 23.32 -23.12 6.66
CA ASP A 200 23.44 -24.58 6.56
C ASP A 200 22.42 -25.29 7.47
N ALA A 201 22.15 -24.73 8.64
CA ALA A 201 21.16 -25.25 9.57
C ALA A 201 19.70 -24.95 9.19
N GLY A 202 19.46 -24.10 8.18
CA GLY A 202 18.13 -23.62 7.80
C GLY A 202 17.51 -22.66 8.83
N LEU A 203 18.30 -22.05 9.72
CA LEU A 203 17.82 -21.26 10.86
C LEU A 203 18.26 -19.79 10.79
N HIS A 204 18.58 -19.29 9.60
CA HIS A 204 19.07 -17.92 9.38
C HIS A 204 17.94 -16.88 9.27
N ARG A 205 16.66 -17.26 9.33
CA ARG A 205 15.51 -16.37 9.28
C ARG A 205 14.26 -17.09 9.77
N LEU A 206 13.24 -16.34 10.17
CA LEU A 206 11.92 -16.89 10.42
C LEU A 206 11.16 -17.11 9.11
N SER A 207 10.16 -17.99 9.13
CA SER A 207 9.23 -18.18 8.01
C SER A 207 8.27 -16.99 7.86
N PHE A 208 7.94 -16.31 8.96
CA PHE A 208 7.18 -15.07 9.01
C PHE A 208 7.48 -14.33 10.32
N GLN A 209 7.21 -13.02 10.36
CA GLN A 209 7.34 -12.22 11.58
C GLN A 209 6.15 -12.51 12.50
N GLU A 210 6.42 -13.15 13.64
CA GLU A 210 5.41 -13.55 14.62
C GLU A 210 5.33 -12.52 15.74
N ARG A 211 4.60 -11.44 15.47
CA ARG A 211 4.36 -10.38 16.44
C ARG A 211 3.10 -10.69 17.26
N SER A 212 3.14 -10.33 18.55
CA SER A 212 1.96 -10.29 19.40
C SER A 212 2.00 -9.11 20.36
N ASP A 213 0.86 -8.43 20.52
CA ASP A 213 0.71 -7.35 21.51
C ASP A 213 0.71 -7.86 22.95
N ALA A 214 0.51 -9.16 23.15
CA ALA A 214 0.61 -9.81 24.46
C ALA A 214 2.06 -9.97 24.95
N PHE A 215 3.05 -9.79 24.06
CA PHE A 215 4.47 -9.85 24.40
C PHE A 215 5.24 -8.72 23.68
N PRO A 216 5.05 -7.47 24.13
CA PRO A 216 5.59 -6.29 23.44
C PRO A 216 7.11 -6.12 23.65
N HIS A 217 7.70 -5.17 22.91
CA HIS A 217 9.11 -4.78 23.03
C HIS A 217 9.38 -3.91 24.27
N ASP A 218 9.12 -4.42 25.47
CA ASP A 218 9.42 -3.71 26.72
C ASP A 218 10.94 -3.68 27.03
N LYS A 219 11.34 -2.88 28.03
CA LYS A 219 12.73 -2.90 28.53
C LYS A 219 13.09 -4.33 28.95
N TYR A 220 14.30 -4.77 28.56
CA TYR A 220 14.85 -6.12 28.81
C TYR A 220 14.18 -7.28 28.07
N THR A 221 13.29 -7.01 27.10
CA THR A 221 12.87 -8.06 26.15
C THR A 221 13.86 -8.20 24.99
N LEU A 222 13.75 -9.30 24.25
CA LEU A 222 14.59 -9.61 23.11
C LEU A 222 13.75 -9.73 21.84
N GLY A 223 14.24 -9.13 20.76
CA GLY A 223 13.60 -9.17 19.45
C GLY A 223 14.52 -9.68 18.35
N PHE A 224 13.97 -10.36 17.35
CA PHE A 224 14.71 -10.68 16.13
C PHE A 224 14.82 -9.43 15.25
N ALA A 225 16.02 -9.14 14.76
CA ALA A 225 16.27 -8.00 13.91
C ALA A 225 15.96 -8.29 12.43
N GLY A 226 15.44 -7.28 11.74
CA GLY A 226 15.44 -7.18 10.29
C GLY A 226 14.17 -7.69 9.59
N PRO A 227 14.04 -7.44 8.28
CA PRO A 227 12.77 -7.62 7.54
C PRO A 227 12.20 -9.05 7.52
N GLN A 228 13.05 -10.06 7.75
CA GLN A 228 12.65 -11.48 7.78
C GLN A 228 12.79 -12.09 9.18
N GLY A 229 13.08 -11.27 10.20
CA GLY A 229 13.25 -11.68 11.59
C GLY A 229 14.37 -12.70 11.79
N GLY A 230 15.64 -12.26 11.80
CA GLY A 230 16.77 -13.11 12.18
C GLY A 230 17.88 -13.25 11.11
N PRO A 231 18.96 -13.99 11.44
CA PRO A 231 19.12 -14.70 12.71
C PRO A 231 19.46 -13.74 13.86
N LEU A 232 19.97 -12.55 13.54
CA LEU A 232 20.37 -11.53 14.51
C LEU A 232 19.23 -11.20 15.46
N PHE A 233 19.56 -11.04 16.74
CA PHE A 233 18.64 -10.54 17.75
C PHE A 233 19.28 -9.41 18.54
N TYR A 234 18.44 -8.72 19.31
CA TYR A 234 18.87 -7.64 20.19
C TYR A 234 18.17 -7.70 21.54
N PHE A 235 18.76 -7.02 22.52
CA PHE A 235 18.16 -6.73 23.81
C PHE A 235 17.60 -5.30 23.80
N ASN A 236 16.37 -5.13 24.24
CA ASN A 236 15.76 -3.83 24.46
C ASN A 236 16.34 -3.17 25.72
N LYS A 237 16.83 -1.93 25.57
CA LYS A 237 17.33 -1.09 26.67
C LYS A 237 16.26 -0.16 27.24
N MET A 238 15.12 -0.07 26.56
CA MET A 238 13.96 0.75 26.91
C MET A 238 12.73 0.14 26.24
N ASP A 239 11.55 0.68 26.53
CA ASP A 239 10.35 0.38 25.77
C ASP A 239 10.53 0.82 24.31
N ASN A 240 10.44 -0.15 23.40
CA ASN A 240 10.64 -0.02 21.97
C ASN A 240 9.40 -0.41 21.16
N ARG A 241 8.20 -0.37 21.76
CA ARG A 241 6.94 -0.63 21.04
C ARG A 241 6.77 0.25 19.81
N ILE A 242 7.26 1.49 19.83
CA ILE A 242 7.20 2.41 18.69
C ILE A 242 8.36 2.14 17.71
N ASN A 243 9.59 1.98 18.21
CA ASN A 243 10.78 1.85 17.38
C ASN A 243 10.82 0.52 16.61
N HIS A 244 10.38 -0.56 17.25
CA HIS A 244 10.46 -1.93 16.73
C HIS A 244 9.10 -2.61 16.58
N GLY A 245 8.00 -1.92 16.91
CA GLY A 245 6.65 -2.39 16.60
C GLY A 245 6.24 -2.07 15.16
N PRO A 246 4.93 -2.18 14.86
CA PRO A 246 4.42 -1.93 13.53
C PRO A 246 4.52 -0.45 13.19
N SER A 247 4.66 -0.17 11.90
CA SER A 247 4.50 1.17 11.37
C SER A 247 3.58 1.11 10.16
N GLU A 248 2.41 1.76 10.26
CA GLU A 248 1.50 1.91 9.13
C GLU A 248 2.12 2.78 8.03
N GLU A 249 2.84 3.84 8.42
CA GLU A 249 3.53 4.75 7.50
C GLU A 249 4.60 4.03 6.67
N GLU A 250 5.36 3.12 7.30
CA GLU A 250 6.42 2.36 6.63
C GLU A 250 5.94 1.01 6.05
N GLY A 251 4.67 0.64 6.29
CA GLY A 251 4.15 -0.69 5.96
C GLY A 251 4.90 -1.84 6.65
N ARG A 252 5.54 -1.57 7.81
CA ARG A 252 6.37 -2.52 8.54
C ARG A 252 5.54 -3.28 9.56
N ALA A 253 5.63 -4.61 9.58
CA ALA A 253 4.83 -5.44 10.52
C ALA A 253 5.34 -5.38 11.98
N GLY A 254 6.61 -5.00 12.17
CA GLY A 254 7.31 -5.00 13.46
C GLY A 254 8.20 -6.22 13.62
N ASP A 255 9.19 -6.11 14.50
CA ASP A 255 10.07 -7.20 14.84
C ASP A 255 9.35 -8.23 15.74
N PRO A 256 9.69 -9.52 15.67
CA PRO A 256 9.18 -10.51 16.62
C PRO A 256 9.90 -10.39 17.97
N CYS A 257 9.14 -10.14 19.04
CA CYS A 257 9.63 -10.21 20.42
C CYS A 257 9.42 -11.63 20.97
N PHE A 258 10.49 -12.32 21.34
CA PHE A 258 10.45 -13.77 21.60
C PHE A 258 11.00 -14.20 22.95
N ALA A 259 11.61 -13.30 23.72
CA ALA A 259 12.14 -13.61 25.05
C ALA A 259 12.23 -12.36 25.93
N LYS A 260 12.47 -12.57 27.22
CA LYS A 260 12.80 -11.52 28.19
C LYS A 260 13.89 -11.98 29.13
N VAL A 261 14.71 -11.03 29.59
CA VAL A 261 15.65 -11.29 30.68
C VAL A 261 14.86 -11.49 31.97
N VAL A 262 15.17 -12.55 32.71
CA VAL A 262 14.49 -12.88 33.98
C VAL A 262 15.42 -12.90 35.19
N ASP A 263 16.73 -12.94 34.95
CA ASP A 263 17.75 -12.73 35.98
C ASP A 263 18.80 -11.76 35.45
N ARG A 264 19.45 -11.03 36.35
CA ARG A 264 20.57 -10.13 36.04
C ARG A 264 20.27 -9.02 35.04
N MET A 265 19.14 -8.31 35.19
CA MET A 265 18.86 -7.10 34.40
C MET A 265 19.97 -6.03 34.54
N ASP A 266 20.64 -5.99 35.71
CA ASP A 266 21.83 -5.18 35.97
C ASP A 266 22.97 -5.44 34.96
N LEU A 267 23.08 -6.67 34.45
CA LEU A 267 24.07 -7.03 33.46
C LEU A 267 23.76 -6.40 32.09
N VAL A 268 22.49 -6.25 31.73
CA VAL A 268 22.09 -5.54 30.50
C VAL A 268 22.40 -4.05 30.61
N ASP A 269 22.12 -3.46 31.77
CA ASP A 269 22.45 -2.05 32.03
C ASP A 269 23.97 -1.85 32.06
N PHE A 270 24.73 -2.79 32.64
CA PHE A 270 26.19 -2.80 32.60
C PHE A 270 26.72 -2.84 31.16
N MET A 271 26.26 -3.77 30.33
CA MET A 271 26.66 -3.87 28.92
C MET A 271 26.30 -2.60 28.14
N SER A 272 25.18 -1.97 28.48
CA SER A 272 24.72 -0.71 27.89
C SER A 272 25.60 0.48 28.23
N ALA A 273 26.29 0.45 29.38
CA ALA A 273 27.20 1.49 29.83
C ALA A 273 28.65 1.29 29.32
N LEU A 274 28.93 0.19 28.61
CA LEU A 274 30.27 -0.07 28.08
C LEU A 274 30.67 1.00 27.04
N PRO A 275 31.95 1.43 27.03
CA PRO A 275 32.44 2.43 26.08
C PRO A 275 32.26 2.01 24.62
N THR A 276 31.87 2.96 23.77
CA THR A 276 31.75 2.76 22.33
C THR A 276 32.87 3.43 21.53
N MET A 277 33.16 2.91 20.34
CA MET A 277 33.91 3.54 19.27
C MET A 277 32.91 4.10 18.25
N GLY A 278 33.12 5.36 17.84
CA GLY A 278 32.19 6.04 16.94
C GLY A 278 30.84 6.27 17.59
N LYS A 279 29.75 6.03 16.84
CA LYS A 279 28.38 6.30 17.31
C LYS A 279 27.81 5.20 18.19
N ASP A 280 28.04 3.93 17.84
CA ASP A 280 27.28 2.81 18.42
C ASP A 280 28.03 1.47 18.54
N GLN A 281 29.31 1.37 18.18
CA GLN A 281 30.03 0.09 18.25
C GLN A 281 30.75 -0.05 19.59
N LEU A 282 30.65 -1.18 20.30
CA LEU A 282 31.38 -1.38 21.54
C LEU A 282 32.90 -1.40 21.29
N LYS A 283 33.67 -0.69 22.14
CA LYS A 283 35.14 -0.70 22.08
C LYS A 283 35.69 -2.10 22.38
N GLN A 284 35.04 -2.81 23.28
CA GLN A 284 35.28 -4.23 23.55
C GLN A 284 33.94 -4.96 23.50
N PRO A 285 33.71 -5.84 22.52
CA PRO A 285 32.46 -6.58 22.42
C PRO A 285 32.29 -7.55 23.60
N VAL A 286 31.04 -7.86 23.93
CA VAL A 286 30.73 -8.92 24.89
C VAL A 286 30.54 -10.22 24.12
N LEU A 287 31.30 -11.24 24.48
CA LEU A 287 31.31 -12.51 23.75
C LEU A 287 30.33 -13.49 24.39
N ILE A 288 29.43 -14.05 23.59
CA ILE A 288 28.63 -15.22 23.98
C ILE A 288 29.53 -16.44 23.82
N ARG A 289 30.08 -16.94 24.92
CA ARG A 289 30.89 -18.15 24.89
C ARG A 289 30.03 -19.35 24.57
N GLU A 290 28.94 -19.50 25.32
CA GLU A 290 28.05 -20.63 25.23
C GLU A 290 26.61 -20.17 25.50
N ALA A 291 25.65 -20.85 24.88
CA ALA A 291 24.22 -20.69 25.14
C ALA A 291 23.60 -22.06 25.36
N TYR A 292 22.79 -22.20 26.42
CA TYR A 292 22.21 -23.48 26.83
C TYR A 292 20.72 -23.36 27.06
N VAL A 293 19.94 -24.34 26.57
CA VAL A 293 18.54 -24.49 26.97
C VAL A 293 18.51 -25.13 28.35
N LEU A 294 17.91 -24.46 29.34
CA LEU A 294 17.75 -25.01 30.69
C LEU A 294 16.54 -25.94 30.70
N THR A 295 16.75 -27.22 31.01
CA THR A 295 15.65 -28.19 31.14
C THR A 295 15.12 -28.24 32.58
N LEU A 296 13.83 -28.58 32.77
CA LEU A 296 13.19 -28.66 34.08
C LEU A 296 13.89 -29.61 35.08
N ASN A 297 14.63 -30.60 34.58
CA ASN A 297 15.35 -31.59 35.40
C ASN A 297 16.81 -31.21 35.68
N GLU A 298 17.31 -30.13 35.08
CA GLU A 298 18.62 -29.57 35.37
C GLU A 298 18.46 -28.47 36.41
N GLU A 299 18.05 -28.86 37.63
CA GLU A 299 18.42 -28.05 38.79
C GLU A 299 19.94 -27.85 38.73
N ARG A 300 20.37 -26.59 38.70
CA ARG A 300 21.77 -26.16 38.56
C ARG A 300 22.70 -27.09 39.36
N LYS A 301 23.28 -28.11 38.70
CA LYS A 301 24.36 -28.92 39.29
C LYS A 301 25.61 -28.11 39.58
N TRP A 302 25.64 -26.87 39.10
CA TRP A 302 26.57 -25.83 39.48
C TRP A 302 25.99 -25.07 40.68
N ALA A 303 25.98 -25.72 41.85
CA ALA A 303 26.07 -24.98 43.10
C ALA A 303 27.27 -24.04 42.96
N ARG A 304 27.00 -22.74 43.03
CA ARG A 304 27.95 -21.65 42.88
C ARG A 304 29.08 -21.84 43.91
N ASN A 305 30.20 -22.43 43.48
CA ASN A 305 31.49 -22.30 44.13
C ASN A 305 32.19 -21.07 43.56
#